data_AF-A0A533SK72-F1
#
_entry.id   AF-A0A533SK72-F1
#
_cell.length_a   1.000
_cell.length_b   1.000
_cell.length_c   1.000
_cell.angle_alpha   90.00
_cell.angle_beta   90.00
_cell.angle_gamma   90.00
#
_symmetry.space_group_name_H-M   'P 1'
#
loop_
_entity.id
_entity.type
_entity.pdbx_description
1 polymer ?
#
loop_
_entity_poly.entity_id
_entity_poly.type
_entity_poly.pdbx_seq_one_letter_code
_entity_poly.pdbx_strand_id
1 'polypeptide(L)'
;AYQAGTQYILGLRPEYNGLRLDPCIPPQWDGFEVTRQFRGSRYQITVHNPQHASKGLRRLVVDGVEIEGSLIPLPAQAGEYRVEAWM
;
A
#
# COMPACT_ATOMS: atom_id res chain seq x y z
N ALA A 1 -16.72 -13.89 -4.36
CA ALA A 1 -15.36 -13.78 -4.91
C ALA A 1 -14.87 -12.32 -4.93
N TYR A 2 -14.72 -11.68 -3.75
CA TYR A 2 -14.31 -10.26 -3.61
C TYR A 2 -12.97 -10.10 -2.87
N GLN A 3 -12.58 -11.08 -2.05
CA GLN A 3 -11.34 -11.06 -1.26
C GLN A 3 -10.07 -11.30 -2.08
N ALA A 4 -10.14 -12.07 -3.18
CA ALA A 4 -8.97 -12.40 -3.99
C ALA A 4 -8.42 -11.17 -4.76
N GLY A 5 -9.31 -10.35 -5.33
CA GLY A 5 -8.90 -9.17 -6.11
C GLY A 5 -8.30 -8.06 -5.25
N THR A 6 -8.88 -7.76 -4.09
CA THR A 6 -8.41 -6.64 -3.25
C THR A 6 -7.21 -6.98 -2.37
N GLN A 7 -7.07 -8.22 -1.90
CA GLN A 7 -5.95 -8.59 -1.02
C GLN A 7 -4.73 -9.12 -1.79
N TYR A 8 -4.93 -9.86 -2.89
CA TYR A 8 -3.83 -10.54 -3.58
C TYR A 8 -3.31 -9.80 -4.82
N ILE A 9 -4.12 -8.98 -5.49
CA ILE A 9 -3.65 -8.16 -6.63
C ILE A 9 -3.02 -6.85 -6.14
N LEU A 10 -3.62 -6.21 -5.13
CA LEU A 10 -3.11 -4.94 -4.60
C LEU A 10 -1.99 -5.10 -3.56
N GLY A 11 -1.82 -6.30 -3.00
CA GLY A 11 -0.74 -6.55 -2.05
C GLY A 11 -0.95 -6.00 -0.64
N LEU A 12 -2.17 -5.57 -0.30
CA LEU A 12 -2.49 -5.00 1.00
C LEU A 12 -2.79 -6.10 2.01
N ARG A 13 -1.86 -6.34 2.94
CA ARG A 13 -2.00 -7.35 4.00
C ARG A 13 -2.12 -6.67 5.36
N PRO A 14 -3.29 -6.76 6.02
CA PRO A 14 -3.43 -6.26 7.38
C PRO A 14 -2.61 -7.14 8.34
N GLU A 15 -1.73 -6.52 9.13
CA GLU A 15 -0.95 -7.17 10.17
C GLU A 15 -1.32 -6.68 11.57
N TYR A 16 -0.81 -7.35 12.60
CA TYR A 16 -1.00 -6.93 14.00
C TYR A 16 -0.36 -5.57 14.28
N ASN A 17 0.81 -5.31 13.68
CA ASN A 17 1.63 -4.12 13.95
C ASN A 17 1.49 -3.03 12.88
N GLY A 18 0.74 -3.26 11.81
CA GLY A 18 0.60 -2.30 10.72
C GLY A 18 -0.21 -2.83 9.54
N LEU A 19 -0.15 -2.11 8.44
CA LEU A 19 -0.65 -2.53 7.14
C LEU A 19 0.56 -2.79 6.23
N ARG A 20 0.81 -4.06 5.88
CA ARG A 20 1.88 -4.38 4.92
C ARG A 20 1.39 -4.08 3.51
N LEU A 21 2.23 -3.38 2.75
CA LEU A 21 2.07 -3.08 1.35
C LEU A 21 3.09 -3.88 0.53
N ASP A 22 2.63 -4.90 -0.17
CA ASP A 22 3.44 -5.78 -1.03
C ASP A 22 2.79 -5.92 -2.42
N PRO A 23 2.79 -4.84 -3.23
CA PRO A 23 2.05 -4.79 -4.49
C PRO A 23 2.61 -5.82 -5.48
N CYS A 24 1.72 -6.67 -5.99
CA CYS A 24 2.02 -7.68 -7.00
C CYS A 24 1.11 -7.43 -8.19
N ILE A 25 1.36 -6.33 -8.88
CA ILE A 25 0.58 -5.92 -10.04
C ILE A 25 1.20 -6.41 -11.34
N PRO A 26 0.39 -6.64 -12.38
CA PRO A 26 0.89 -6.91 -13.71
C PRO A 26 1.85 -5.80 -14.20
N PRO A 27 2.93 -6.14 -14.91
CA PRO A 27 3.91 -5.17 -15.38
C PRO A 27 3.27 -4.12 -16.31
N GLN A 28 2.21 -4.48 -17.02
CA GLN A 28 1.42 -3.59 -17.88
C GLN A 28 0.71 -2.42 -17.17
N TRP A 29 0.71 -2.35 -15.83
CA TRP A 29 0.10 -1.26 -15.08
C TRP A 29 1.16 -0.26 -14.63
N ASP A 30 0.96 1.02 -14.96
CA ASP A 30 1.83 2.14 -14.53
C ASP A 30 1.73 2.41 -13.02
N GLY A 31 0.70 1.87 -12.38
CA GLY A 31 0.37 2.13 -10.99
C GLY A 31 -1.13 1.98 -10.74
N PHE A 32 -1.53 2.16 -9.49
CA PHE A 32 -2.94 2.20 -9.11
C PHE A 32 -3.12 3.04 -7.85
N GLU A 33 -4.32 3.57 -7.68
CA GLU A 33 -4.74 4.23 -6.45
C GLU A 33 -5.85 3.42 -5.79
N VAL A 34 -5.72 3.18 -4.49
CA VAL A 34 -6.74 2.51 -3.69
C VAL A 34 -6.91 3.19 -2.35
N THR A 35 -8.17 3.37 -1.96
CA THR A 35 -8.51 3.80 -0.61
C THR A 35 -8.96 2.61 0.23
N ARG A 36 -8.28 2.36 1.35
CA ARG A 36 -8.60 1.27 2.29
C ARG A 36 -8.87 1.81 3.68
N GLN A 37 -9.99 1.42 4.26
CA GLN A 37 -10.26 1.65 5.68
C GLN A 37 -9.67 0.51 6.51
N PHE A 38 -8.85 0.84 7.51
CA PHE A 38 -8.23 -0.12 8.42
C PHE A 38 -8.14 0.45 9.83
N ARG A 39 -8.67 -0.29 10.81
CA ARG A 39 -8.73 0.08 12.25
C ARG A 39 -9.27 1.50 12.54
N GLY A 40 -10.30 1.92 11.80
CA GLY A 40 -10.91 3.24 11.95
C GLY A 40 -10.16 4.38 11.23
N SER A 41 -8.99 4.09 10.66
CA SER A 41 -8.24 5.02 9.81
C SER A 41 -8.52 4.78 8.33
N ARG A 42 -8.44 5.83 7.53
CA ARG A 42 -8.57 5.78 6.07
C ARG A 42 -7.19 5.95 5.43
N TYR A 43 -6.73 4.93 4.73
CA TYR A 43 -5.46 4.94 4.01
C TYR A 43 -5.73 5.18 2.53
N GLN A 44 -5.23 6.28 1.98
CA GLN A 44 -5.20 6.56 0.55
C GLN A 44 -3.85 6.12 0.02
N ILE A 45 -3.81 5.01 -0.69
CA ILE A 45 -2.59 4.33 -1.10
C ILE A 45 -2.43 4.49 -2.61
N THR A 46 -1.39 5.19 -3.02
CA THR A 46 -1.01 5.39 -4.41
C THR A 46 0.26 4.60 -4.69
N VAL A 47 0.18 3.61 -5.57
CA VAL A 47 1.33 2.82 -6.01
C VAL A 47 1.73 3.26 -7.41
N HIS A 48 2.98 3.61 -7.58
CA HIS A 48 3.61 3.95 -8.85
C HIS A 48 4.54 2.81 -9.29
N ASN A 49 4.43 2.38 -10.54
CA ASN A 49 5.25 1.33 -11.13
C ASN A 49 5.84 1.77 -12.48
N PRO A 50 6.70 2.81 -12.49
CA PRO A 50 7.31 3.30 -13.73
C PRO A 50 8.24 2.29 -14.40
N GLN A 51 8.69 1.26 -13.66
CA GLN A 51 9.59 0.23 -14.16
C GLN A 51 8.86 -1.00 -14.72
N HIS A 52 7.52 -0.99 -14.71
CA HIS A 52 6.72 -2.15 -15.12
C HIS A 52 7.20 -3.45 -14.42
N ALA A 53 7.51 -3.35 -13.13
CA ALA A 53 7.93 -4.49 -12.32
C ALA A 53 6.71 -5.28 -11.85
N SER A 54 6.80 -6.61 -11.84
CA SER A 54 5.71 -7.46 -11.35
C SER A 54 5.67 -7.59 -9.81
N LYS A 55 6.77 -7.24 -9.13
CA LYS A 55 6.91 -7.31 -7.67
C LYS A 55 8.06 -6.42 -7.19
N GLY A 56 7.99 -6.01 -5.92
CA GLY A 56 9.06 -5.31 -5.23
C GLY A 56 8.69 -3.86 -4.96
N LEU A 57 8.67 -3.49 -3.69
CA LEU A 57 8.49 -2.12 -3.25
C LEU A 57 9.88 -1.52 -3.00
N ARG A 58 10.22 -0.43 -3.70
CA ARG A 58 11.50 0.28 -3.53
C ARG A 58 11.40 1.40 -2.51
N ARG A 59 10.25 2.08 -2.49
CA ARG A 59 10.06 3.27 -1.67
C ARG A 59 8.65 3.31 -1.11
N LEU A 60 8.54 3.71 0.16
CA LEU A 60 7.28 3.89 0.86
C LEU A 60 7.30 5.21 1.62
N VAL A 61 6.31 6.04 1.37
CA VAL A 61 6.14 7.34 2.01
C VAL A 61 4.76 7.38 2.64
N VAL A 62 4.69 7.72 3.92
CA VAL A 62 3.44 7.84 4.69
C VAL A 62 3.35 9.25 5.23
N ASP A 63 2.32 10.00 4.83
CA ASP A 63 2.13 11.42 5.14
C ASP A 63 3.36 12.30 4.88
N GLY A 64 4.09 12.01 3.80
CA GLY A 64 5.31 12.72 3.42
C GLY A 64 6.58 12.25 4.15
N VAL A 65 6.47 11.29 5.07
CA VAL A 65 7.61 10.67 5.76
C VAL A 65 7.99 9.36 5.07
N GLU A 66 9.21 9.30 4.56
CA GLU A 66 9.76 8.07 4.00
C GLU A 66 10.04 7.06 5.11
N ILE A 67 9.52 5.84 4.94
CA ILE A 67 9.71 4.74 5.88
C ILE A 67 10.41 3.58 5.17
N GLU A 68 11.35 2.96 5.88
CA GLU A 68 12.05 1.79 5.35
C GLU A 68 11.16 0.54 5.44
N GLY A 69 11.14 -0.22 4.36
CA GLY A 69 10.42 -1.49 4.26
C GLY A 69 9.02 -1.37 3.66
N SER A 70 8.17 -2.33 4.00
CA SER A 70 6.83 -2.50 3.41
C SER A 70 5.71 -2.42 4.45
N LEU A 71 6.02 -2.10 5.71
CA LEU A 71 5.03 -2.08 6.79
C LEU A 71 4.67 -0.64 7.13
N ILE A 72 3.45 -0.25 6.80
CA ILE A 72 2.87 1.02 7.24
C ILE A 72 2.53 0.87 8.73
N PRO A 73 3.18 1.61 9.64
CA PRO A 73 2.92 1.48 11.06
C PRO A 73 1.48 1.86 11.38
N LEU A 74 0.93 1.23 12.42
CA LEU A 74 -0.36 1.63 12.96
C LEU A 74 -0.23 2.95 13.71
N PRO A 75 -0.92 4.01 13.27
CA PRO A 75 -0.88 5.28 13.96
C PRO A 75 -1.67 5.21 15.27
N ALA A 76 -1.26 6.01 16.24
CA ALA A 76 -1.89 6.05 17.57
C ALA A 76 -3.32 6.61 17.54
N GLN A 77 -3.70 7.34 16.49
CA GLN A 77 -5.00 7.97 16.34
C GLN A 77 -5.65 7.59 15.01
N ALA A 78 -6.97 7.39 15.04
CA ALA A 78 -7.76 7.16 13.84
C ALA A 78 -7.78 8.45 13.00
N GLY A 79 -7.48 8.35 11.71
CA GLY A 79 -7.34 9.52 10.84
C GLY A 79 -7.24 9.15 9.36
N GLU A 80 -7.04 10.16 8.52
CA GLU A 80 -6.73 9.94 7.10
C GLU A 80 -5.21 9.97 6.92
N TYR A 81 -4.67 8.94 6.25
CA TYR A 81 -3.25 8.76 6.00
C TYR A 81 -3.04 8.64 4.49
N ARG A 82 -2.16 9.46 3.93
CA ARG A 82 -1.73 9.36 2.54
C ARG A 82 -0.49 8.50 2.47
N VAL A 83 -0.52 7.48 1.63
CA VAL A 83 0.56 6.55 1.41
C VAL A 83 0.94 6.58 -0.05
N GLU A 84 2.19 6.86 -0.33
CA GLU A 84 2.75 6.83 -1.68
C GLU A 84 3.84 5.77 -1.73
N ALA A 85 3.75 4.91 -2.73
CA ALA A 85 4.60 3.75 -2.88
C ALA A 85 5.18 3.73 -4.30
N TRP A 86 6.46 3.41 -4.41
CA TRP A 86 7.12 3.23 -5.70
C TRP A 86 7.71 1.84 -5.78
N MET A 87 7.38 1.15 -6.86
CA MET A 87 7.97 -0.14 -7.26
C MET A 87 9.25 0.05 -8.09
#